data_AF-A0A2G8SET6-F1
#
_entry.id   AF-A0A2G8SET6-F1
#
_cell.length_a   1.000
_cell.length_b   1.000
_cell.length_c   1.000
_cell.angle_alpha   90.00
_cell.angle_beta   90.00
_cell.angle_gamma   90.00
#
_symmetry.space_group_name_H-M   'P 1'
#
loop_
_entity.id
_entity.type
_entity.pdbx_description
1 polymer ?
#
loop_
_entity_poly.entity_id
_entity_poly.type
_entity_poly.pdbx_seq_one_letter_code
_entity_poly.pdbx_strand_id
1 'polypeptide(L)'
;MWAPVAENQDSSRAGLTVPGLFLDGTSDQSSGAELCPQANTMMPMLTNRSEDFPISELGGEWYRSSGPSNKALHKKYRIKIHDYAFDWRPSVLDSRVPELWFTAVDDLIQHDHYIRVHSPLADQYRLTGKKLYHLLNCGWVTLREATQNWRQEDWEAVANYEDRLTGPYPVRIPRSVNKPSTEERAALRVTRYNPMDETIPEANILSAEGGFPTVIAGLPRPVDKRLLGPQVNGGTSA
;
A
#
# COMPACT_ATOMS: atom_id res chain seq x y z
N MET A 1 -41.27 38.70 9.95
CA MET A 1 -40.48 39.62 10.79
C MET A 1 -39.29 38.84 11.31
N TRP A 2 -38.10 39.06 10.75
CA TRP A 2 -36.86 38.40 11.17
C TRP A 2 -35.95 39.45 11.80
N ALA A 3 -35.50 39.16 13.02
CA ALA A 3 -34.57 40.01 13.77
C ALA A 3 -33.12 39.67 13.37
N PRO A 4 -32.22 40.67 13.27
CA PRO A 4 -30.80 40.40 13.05
C PRO A 4 -30.10 40.00 14.37
N VAL A 5 -29.24 38.99 14.27
CA VAL A 5 -28.35 38.53 15.35
C VAL A 5 -27.12 39.43 15.38
N ALA A 6 -26.78 39.90 16.58
CA ALA A 6 -25.71 40.85 16.86
C ALA A 6 -24.31 40.23 16.70
N GLU A 7 -23.45 41.06 16.14
CA GLU A 7 -22.00 40.95 16.00
C GLU A 7 -21.34 41.14 17.37
N ASN A 8 -20.60 40.14 17.86
CA ASN A 8 -19.73 40.27 19.03
C ASN A 8 -18.27 40.35 18.58
N GLN A 9 -17.72 41.57 18.62
CA GLN A 9 -16.29 41.83 18.68
C GLN A 9 -15.88 41.85 20.16
N ASP A 10 -14.93 41.01 20.54
CA ASP A 10 -14.14 41.20 21.77
C ASP A 10 -12.81 40.43 21.61
N SER A 11 -11.70 41.14 21.46
CA SER A 11 -10.82 41.61 22.54
C SER A 11 -9.69 40.62 22.83
N SER A 12 -8.54 40.93 22.21
CA SER A 12 -7.30 41.28 22.91
C SER A 12 -7.06 40.62 24.26
N ARG A 13 -6.11 39.68 24.35
CA ARG A 13 -5.34 39.51 25.60
C ARG A 13 -3.99 38.81 25.41
N ALA A 14 -2.95 39.58 25.81
CA ALA A 14 -1.67 39.23 26.45
C ALA A 14 -1.01 37.86 26.14
N GLY A 15 0.23 37.78 25.69
CA GLY A 15 1.39 38.51 26.25
C GLY A 15 1.88 37.81 27.52
N LEU A 16 2.50 36.63 27.38
CA LEU A 16 3.20 35.95 28.47
C LEU A 16 4.68 35.76 28.09
N THR A 17 5.49 36.65 28.63
CA THR A 17 6.94 36.53 28.76
C THR A 17 7.25 35.51 29.85
N VAL A 18 8.01 34.46 29.53
CA VAL A 18 8.61 33.56 30.54
C VAL A 18 10.12 33.83 30.56
N PRO A 19 10.71 34.23 31.70
CA PRO A 19 12.14 34.44 31.84
C PRO A 19 12.87 33.11 32.05
N GLY A 20 14.11 33.07 31.55
CA GLY A 20 14.92 31.87 31.41
C GLY A 20 15.42 31.23 32.70
N LEU A 21 15.91 30.00 32.52
CA LEU A 21 16.82 29.34 33.44
C LEU A 21 17.94 28.72 32.61
N PHE A 22 19.11 29.36 32.73
CA PHE A 22 20.44 28.82 32.48
C PHE A 22 20.63 27.54 33.28
N LEU A 23 21.08 26.46 32.64
CA LEU A 23 21.90 25.44 33.28
C LEU A 23 23.00 25.01 32.29
N ASP A 24 24.15 25.67 32.45
CA ASP A 24 25.43 25.10 32.05
C ASP A 24 25.68 23.85 32.89
N GLY A 25 25.97 22.75 32.21
CA GLY A 25 26.21 21.45 32.82
C GLY A 25 27.15 20.63 31.96
N THR A 26 28.40 21.04 31.90
CA THR A 26 29.53 20.21 31.46
C THR A 26 29.62 18.96 32.34
N SER A 27 29.62 17.78 31.76
CA SER A 27 30.38 16.66 32.32
C SER A 27 30.78 15.68 31.22
N ASP A 28 32.07 15.71 30.92
CA ASP A 28 32.85 14.59 30.41
C ASP A 28 32.64 13.34 31.27
N GLN A 29 32.56 12.18 30.62
CA GLN A 29 33.03 10.85 31.06
C GLN A 29 32.80 9.88 29.90
N SER A 30 33.82 9.64 29.08
CA SER A 30 34.83 8.59 29.23
C SER A 30 34.29 7.16 29.06
N SER A 31 34.78 6.52 27.99
CA SER A 31 35.29 5.14 27.94
C SER A 31 34.36 4.00 28.38
N GLY A 32 33.94 3.20 27.40
CA GLY A 32 33.39 1.86 27.62
C GLY A 32 33.29 1.09 26.31
N ALA A 33 34.42 0.82 25.66
CA ALA A 33 34.50 -0.08 24.52
C ALA A 33 34.35 -1.54 25.01
N GLU A 34 33.14 -2.07 25.00
CA GLU A 34 32.91 -3.52 25.11
C GLU A 34 32.83 -4.14 23.72
N LEU A 35 33.98 -4.66 23.31
CA LEU A 35 34.13 -5.64 22.24
C LEU A 35 33.32 -6.91 22.61
N CYS A 36 32.13 -7.06 22.03
CA CYS A 36 31.47 -8.36 22.01
C CYS A 36 32.27 -9.31 21.09
N PRO A 37 32.74 -10.47 21.59
CA PRO A 37 33.37 -11.46 20.73
C PRO A 37 32.34 -12.02 19.74
N GLN A 38 32.66 -11.92 18.46
CA GLN A 38 31.94 -12.57 17.37
C GLN A 38 31.93 -14.09 17.61
N ALA A 39 30.78 -14.61 18.04
CA ALA A 39 30.52 -16.04 18.00
C ALA A 39 30.31 -16.45 16.54
N ASN A 40 31.39 -16.94 15.91
CA ASN A 40 31.35 -17.67 14.64
C ASN A 40 30.46 -18.91 14.81
N THR A 41 29.17 -18.73 14.59
CA THR A 41 28.23 -19.84 14.43
C THR A 41 28.42 -20.38 13.03
N MET A 42 29.23 -21.43 12.89
CA MET A 42 29.25 -22.27 11.70
C MET A 42 27.84 -22.81 11.48
N MET A 43 27.14 -22.24 10.50
CA MET A 43 25.91 -22.84 9.99
C MET A 43 26.25 -24.21 9.38
N PRO A 44 25.59 -25.30 9.78
CA PRO A 44 25.73 -26.57 9.10
C PRO A 44 25.27 -26.40 7.65
N MET A 45 26.19 -26.64 6.72
CA MET A 45 25.89 -26.78 5.30
C MET A 45 24.87 -27.92 5.17
N LEU A 46 23.59 -27.56 4.99
CA LEU A 46 22.58 -28.50 4.53
C LEU A 46 22.97 -28.88 3.10
N THR A 47 23.61 -30.03 2.99
CA THR A 47 23.85 -30.69 1.71
C THR A 47 22.49 -31.00 1.10
N ASN A 48 22.18 -30.33 -0.01
CA ASN A 48 21.06 -30.66 -0.87
C ASN A 48 21.26 -32.09 -1.39
N ARG A 49 20.72 -33.05 -0.64
CA ARG A 49 20.58 -34.43 -1.09
C ARG A 49 19.45 -34.42 -2.11
N SER A 50 19.83 -34.25 -3.37
CA SER A 50 19.00 -34.56 -4.52
C SER A 50 18.68 -36.05 -4.47
N GLU A 51 17.61 -36.41 -3.77
CA GLU A 51 16.97 -37.71 -3.97
C GLU A 51 16.29 -37.64 -5.33
N ASP A 52 16.97 -38.20 -6.32
CA ASP A 52 16.43 -38.57 -7.61
C ASP A 52 15.19 -39.45 -7.37
N PHE A 53 14.01 -38.85 -7.43
CA PHE A 53 12.76 -39.60 -7.56
C PHE A 53 12.64 -40.04 -9.02
N PRO A 54 12.74 -41.35 -9.34
CA PRO A 54 12.47 -41.83 -10.68
C PRO A 54 10.97 -41.65 -10.99
N ILE A 55 10.62 -40.56 -11.68
CA ILE A 55 9.28 -40.33 -12.27
C ILE A 55 9.20 -41.11 -13.59
N SER A 56 9.34 -42.44 -13.51
CA SER A 56 9.32 -43.27 -14.70
C SER A 56 8.70 -44.63 -14.42
N GLU A 57 7.56 -44.70 -13.71
CA GLU A 57 6.78 -45.96 -13.64
C GLU A 57 5.34 -45.86 -13.11
N LEU A 58 4.69 -44.69 -13.16
CA LEU A 58 3.22 -44.65 -13.05
C LEU A 58 2.62 -44.74 -14.44
N GLY A 59 2.50 -46.00 -14.87
CA GLY A 59 1.86 -46.45 -16.09
C GLY A 59 0.54 -45.73 -16.35
N GLY A 60 0.39 -45.31 -17.60
CA GLY A 60 -0.87 -44.84 -18.13
C GLY A 60 -1.87 -45.99 -18.18
N GLU A 61 -3.00 -45.86 -17.49
CA GLU A 61 -4.22 -46.59 -17.83
C GLU A 61 -5.51 -46.02 -17.21
N TRP A 62 -5.48 -44.81 -16.64
CA TRP A 62 -6.65 -44.26 -15.93
C TRP A 62 -7.63 -43.45 -16.79
N TYR A 63 -7.44 -43.38 -18.12
CA TYR A 63 -8.31 -42.58 -18.99
C TYR A 63 -8.72 -43.32 -20.27
N ARG A 64 -9.23 -44.54 -20.12
CA ARG A 64 -10.01 -45.19 -21.20
C ARG A 64 -11.08 -46.12 -20.66
N SER A 65 -11.78 -45.72 -19.60
CA SER A 65 -13.07 -46.33 -19.28
C SER A 65 -14.10 -45.79 -20.28
N SER A 66 -14.48 -46.65 -21.22
CA SER A 66 -15.68 -46.54 -22.04
C SER A 66 -16.92 -46.56 -21.15
N GLY A 67 -17.17 -45.42 -20.49
CA GLY A 67 -18.40 -45.20 -19.74
C GLY A 67 -19.62 -45.43 -20.64
N PRO A 68 -20.73 -45.95 -20.08
CA PRO A 68 -21.95 -46.18 -20.83
C PRO A 68 -22.36 -44.89 -21.56
N SER A 69 -22.59 -45.02 -22.87
CA SER A 69 -23.05 -43.94 -23.75
C SER A 69 -24.02 -42.99 -23.03
N ASN A 70 -23.62 -41.73 -22.87
CA ASN A 70 -24.39 -40.65 -22.22
C ASN A 70 -25.84 -40.53 -22.74
N LYS A 71 -26.15 -41.13 -23.90
CA LYS A 71 -27.52 -41.22 -24.45
C LYS A 71 -28.50 -41.95 -23.52
N ALA A 72 -28.06 -42.93 -22.74
CA ALA A 72 -28.97 -43.70 -21.86
C ALA A 72 -29.35 -42.92 -20.58
N LEU A 73 -28.44 -42.11 -20.04
CA LEU A 73 -28.69 -41.27 -18.86
C LEU A 73 -29.63 -40.09 -19.17
N HIS A 74 -29.49 -39.46 -20.34
CA HIS A 74 -30.33 -38.32 -20.73
C HIS A 74 -31.83 -38.68 -20.80
N LYS A 75 -32.16 -39.90 -21.22
CA LYS A 75 -33.54 -40.35 -21.37
C LYS A 75 -34.22 -40.61 -20.02
N LYS A 76 -33.46 -41.03 -19.01
CA LYS A 76 -33.97 -41.31 -17.66
C LYS A 76 -34.19 -40.04 -16.83
N TYR A 77 -33.38 -39.00 -17.04
CA TYR A 77 -33.40 -37.79 -16.22
C TYR A 77 -34.01 -36.54 -16.89
N ARG A 78 -34.47 -36.61 -18.15
CA ARG A 78 -35.08 -35.46 -18.87
C ARG A 78 -34.22 -34.18 -18.79
N ILE A 79 -32.91 -34.35 -18.72
CA ILE A 79 -31.96 -33.24 -18.63
C ILE A 79 -31.93 -32.57 -20.00
N LYS A 80 -32.48 -31.35 -20.10
CA LYS A 80 -32.40 -30.54 -21.30
C LYS A 80 -30.94 -30.09 -21.45
N ILE A 81 -30.28 -30.57 -22.52
CA ILE A 81 -28.88 -30.24 -22.86
C ILE A 81 -28.68 -28.74 -23.12
N HIS A 82 -29.78 -27.96 -23.18
CA HIS A 82 -29.76 -26.54 -23.48
C HIS A 82 -29.25 -25.64 -22.34
N ASP A 83 -29.12 -26.16 -21.12
CA ASP A 83 -28.65 -25.40 -19.94
C ASP A 83 -27.13 -25.55 -19.67
N TYR A 84 -26.40 -26.34 -20.48
CA TYR A 84 -24.95 -26.54 -20.33
C TYR A 84 -24.10 -25.73 -21.33
N ALA A 85 -24.70 -24.79 -22.05
CA ALA A 85 -23.94 -23.68 -22.65
C ALA A 85 -23.57 -22.69 -21.54
N PHE A 86 -22.84 -23.17 -20.52
CA PHE A 86 -22.13 -22.29 -19.63
C PHE A 86 -21.00 -21.71 -20.47
N ASP A 87 -21.25 -20.54 -21.06
CA ASP A 87 -20.21 -19.72 -21.67
C ASP A 87 -19.13 -19.57 -20.61
N TRP A 88 -18.08 -20.39 -20.69
CA TRP A 88 -16.84 -20.20 -19.98
C TRP A 88 -16.21 -18.95 -20.59
N ARG A 89 -16.81 -17.78 -20.31
CA ARG A 89 -16.11 -16.52 -20.45
C ARG A 89 -14.95 -16.70 -19.48
N PRO A 90 -13.69 -16.77 -19.96
CA PRO A 90 -12.57 -16.77 -19.04
C PRO A 90 -12.79 -15.54 -18.19
N SER A 91 -13.07 -15.79 -16.92
CA SER A 91 -13.35 -14.74 -15.97
C SER A 91 -12.14 -13.82 -16.05
N VAL A 92 -12.31 -12.64 -16.63
CA VAL A 92 -11.28 -11.60 -16.67
C VAL A 92 -10.93 -11.16 -15.24
N LEU A 93 -11.67 -11.65 -14.23
CA LEU A 93 -11.25 -11.61 -12.85
C LEU A 93 -10.01 -12.47 -12.70
N ASP A 94 -8.90 -11.78 -12.56
CA ASP A 94 -7.69 -12.22 -11.89
C ASP A 94 -7.96 -13.41 -10.94
N SER A 95 -7.43 -14.58 -11.30
CA SER A 95 -7.65 -15.83 -10.56
C SER A 95 -6.93 -15.87 -9.22
N ARG A 96 -6.11 -14.84 -8.93
CA ARG A 96 -5.37 -14.72 -7.68
C ARG A 96 -6.33 -14.49 -6.50
N VAL A 97 -6.13 -15.27 -5.43
CA VAL A 97 -6.86 -15.08 -4.17
C VAL A 97 -6.50 -13.70 -3.61
N PRO A 98 -7.48 -12.82 -3.34
CA PRO A 98 -7.20 -11.52 -2.77
C PRO A 98 -6.55 -11.63 -1.39
N GLU A 99 -5.50 -10.86 -1.17
CA GLU A 99 -4.84 -10.76 0.13
C GLU A 99 -5.69 -9.96 1.11
N LEU A 100 -5.87 -10.49 2.32
CA LEU A 100 -6.56 -9.79 3.40
C LEU A 100 -5.59 -8.85 4.10
N TRP A 101 -5.88 -7.55 4.07
CA TRP A 101 -5.00 -6.53 4.65
C TRP A 101 -5.54 -6.03 6.00
N PHE A 102 -5.09 -6.68 7.07
CA PHE A 102 -5.53 -6.40 8.43
C PHE A 102 -4.87 -5.15 9.05
N THR A 103 -3.70 -4.76 8.56
CA THR A 103 -2.91 -3.64 9.08
C THR A 103 -3.11 -2.34 8.30
N ALA A 104 -4.19 -2.21 7.53
CA ALA A 104 -4.43 -1.05 6.68
C ALA A 104 -4.45 0.27 7.46
N VAL A 105 -5.06 0.28 8.64
CA VAL A 105 -5.10 1.47 9.52
C VAL A 105 -3.70 1.80 10.02
N ASP A 106 -2.96 0.81 10.52
CA ASP A 106 -1.60 1.00 11.01
C ASP A 106 -0.66 1.54 9.92
N ASP A 107 -0.78 1.01 8.71
CA ASP A 107 -0.01 1.45 7.56
C ASP A 107 -0.38 2.89 7.17
N LEU A 108 -1.66 3.28 7.25
CA LEU A 108 -2.08 4.67 7.04
C LEU A 108 -1.51 5.61 8.11
N ILE A 109 -1.54 5.24 9.40
CA ILE A 109 -0.99 6.09 10.47
C ILE A 109 0.54 6.21 10.33
N GLN A 110 1.22 5.13 9.94
CA GLN A 110 2.65 5.17 9.63
C GLN A 110 2.96 6.08 8.44
N HIS A 111 2.14 6.04 7.38
CA HIS A 111 2.25 6.96 6.24
C HIS A 111 2.09 8.43 6.67
N ASP A 112 1.08 8.73 7.50
CA ASP A 112 0.87 10.08 8.01
C ASP A 112 2.04 10.59 8.83
N HIS A 113 2.67 9.70 9.61
CA HIS A 113 3.85 10.05 10.38
C HIS A 113 5.05 10.27 9.45
N TYR A 114 5.24 9.39 8.47
CA TYR A 114 6.31 9.52 7.46
C TYR A 114 6.32 10.88 6.77
N ILE A 115 5.16 11.37 6.30
CA ILE A 115 5.07 12.67 5.60
C ILE A 115 5.29 13.88 6.52
N ARG A 116 5.23 13.69 7.85
CA ARG A 116 5.38 14.76 8.86
C ARG A 116 6.77 14.89 9.43
N VAL A 117 7.55 13.81 9.39
CA VAL A 117 8.89 13.75 9.98
C VAL A 117 9.90 14.34 8.99
N HIS A 118 10.87 15.10 9.51
CA HIS A 118 11.93 15.67 8.70
C HIS A 118 12.93 14.63 8.16
N SER A 119 13.66 15.04 7.12
CA SER A 119 14.23 14.15 6.10
C SER A 119 15.09 12.98 6.59
N PRO A 120 15.98 13.07 7.61
CA PRO A 120 16.82 11.92 7.95
C PRO A 120 16.08 10.81 8.71
N LEU A 121 15.04 11.16 9.50
CA LEU A 121 14.27 10.17 10.27
C LEU A 121 13.10 9.59 9.49
N ALA A 122 12.59 10.33 8.50
CA ALA A 122 11.47 9.90 7.67
C ALA A 122 11.72 8.53 7.00
N ASP A 123 12.96 8.26 6.56
CA ASP A 123 13.30 7.00 5.89
C ASP A 123 13.06 5.76 6.77
N GLN A 124 13.12 5.90 8.10
CA GLN A 124 12.82 4.82 9.05
C GLN A 124 11.34 4.46 9.07
N TYR A 125 10.47 5.42 8.75
CA TYR A 125 9.03 5.26 8.71
C TYR A 125 8.51 4.99 7.30
N ARG A 126 9.37 5.04 6.28
CA ARG A 126 8.99 4.88 4.88
C ARG A 126 8.35 3.51 4.66
N LEU A 127 7.19 3.52 4.00
CA LEU A 127 6.47 2.30 3.67
C LEU A 127 7.07 1.62 2.43
N THR A 128 6.79 0.33 2.29
CA THR A 128 7.13 -0.41 1.07
C THR A 128 6.24 0.04 -0.09
N GLY A 129 6.76 -0.04 -1.32
CA GLY A 129 5.99 0.30 -2.54
C GLY A 129 4.66 -0.45 -2.66
N LYS A 130 4.61 -1.69 -2.17
CA LYS A 130 3.37 -2.48 -2.05
C LYS A 130 2.31 -1.77 -1.18
N LYS A 131 2.69 -1.34 0.02
CA LYS A 131 1.77 -0.67 0.96
C LYS A 131 1.33 0.70 0.41
N LEU A 132 2.26 1.48 -0.14
CA LEU A 132 1.96 2.77 -0.78
C LEU A 132 0.97 2.60 -1.95
N TYR A 133 1.20 1.61 -2.81
CA TYR A 133 0.27 1.27 -3.89
C TYR A 133 -1.12 0.94 -3.37
N HIS A 134 -1.22 0.11 -2.32
CA HIS A 134 -2.52 -0.27 -1.76
C HIS A 134 -3.24 0.91 -1.08
N LEU A 135 -2.53 1.78 -0.35
CA LEU A 135 -3.11 2.99 0.23
C LEU A 135 -3.70 3.93 -0.84
N LEU A 136 -2.99 4.08 -1.97
CA LEU A 136 -3.43 4.90 -3.11
C LEU A 136 -4.62 4.24 -3.84
N ASN A 137 -4.51 2.95 -4.16
CA ASN A 137 -5.54 2.20 -4.90
C ASN A 137 -6.86 2.05 -4.11
N CYS A 138 -6.78 1.92 -2.78
CA CYS A 138 -7.96 1.91 -1.91
C CYS A 138 -8.56 3.32 -1.67
N GLY A 139 -7.91 4.39 -2.14
CA GLY A 139 -8.35 5.78 -1.92
C GLY A 139 -8.23 6.23 -0.47
N TRP A 140 -7.37 5.58 0.32
CA TRP A 140 -7.09 5.99 1.69
C TRP A 140 -6.14 7.18 1.73
N VAL A 141 -5.16 7.17 0.84
CA VAL A 141 -4.32 8.32 0.45
C VAL A 141 -4.81 8.85 -0.89
N THR A 142 -4.96 10.17 -1.00
CA THR A 142 -5.39 10.78 -2.27
C THR A 142 -4.22 10.97 -3.23
N LEU A 143 -4.47 10.97 -4.55
CA LEU A 143 -3.42 11.24 -5.54
C LEU A 143 -2.77 12.62 -5.32
N ARG A 144 -3.56 13.61 -4.87
CA ARG A 144 -3.08 14.95 -4.52
C ARG A 144 -2.09 14.91 -3.35
N GLU A 145 -2.48 14.25 -2.26
CA GLU A 145 -1.64 14.05 -1.08
C GLU A 145 -0.34 13.31 -1.42
N ALA A 146 -0.43 12.25 -2.23
CA ALA A 146 0.75 11.54 -2.74
C ALA A 146 1.65 12.47 -3.58
N THR A 147 1.08 13.24 -4.51
CA THR A 147 1.85 14.13 -5.40
C THR A 147 2.57 15.24 -4.62
N GLN A 148 1.98 15.74 -3.54
CA GLN A 148 2.55 16.81 -2.72
C GLN A 148 3.61 16.31 -1.74
N ASN A 149 3.42 15.12 -1.17
CA ASN A 149 4.20 14.67 -0.01
C ASN A 149 5.13 13.49 -0.30
N TRP A 150 4.90 12.72 -1.37
CA TRP A 150 5.77 11.59 -1.70
C TRP A 150 7.03 12.06 -2.41
N ARG A 151 8.13 11.40 -2.09
CA ARG A 151 9.42 11.63 -2.74
C ARG A 151 9.50 10.85 -4.04
N GLN A 152 10.50 11.14 -4.86
CA GLN A 152 10.72 10.44 -6.13
C GLN A 152 10.91 8.92 -5.92
N GLU A 153 11.61 8.55 -4.84
CA GLU A 153 11.88 7.15 -4.50
C GLU A 153 10.61 6.38 -4.11
N ASP A 154 9.59 7.07 -3.60
CA ASP A 154 8.30 6.47 -3.25
C ASP A 154 7.52 6.11 -4.53
N TRP A 155 7.51 7.01 -5.52
CA TRP A 155 6.92 6.76 -6.84
C TRP A 155 7.63 5.62 -7.57
N GLU A 156 8.96 5.58 -7.51
CA GLU A 156 9.74 4.47 -8.07
C GLU A 156 9.43 3.15 -7.36
N ALA A 157 9.26 3.16 -6.03
CA ALA A 157 8.88 1.96 -5.29
C ALA A 157 7.48 1.46 -5.68
N VAL A 158 6.53 2.36 -5.92
CA VAL A 158 5.19 2.01 -6.43
C VAL A 158 5.26 1.45 -7.85
N ALA A 159 5.97 2.13 -8.75
CA ALA A 159 6.16 1.66 -10.13
C ALA A 159 6.82 0.28 -10.18
N ASN A 160 7.88 0.07 -9.39
CA ASN A 160 8.56 -1.22 -9.24
C ASN A 160 7.65 -2.33 -8.68
N TYR A 161 6.60 -1.98 -7.94
CA TYR A 161 5.60 -2.94 -7.48
C TYR A 161 4.56 -3.25 -8.56
N GLU A 162 4.12 -2.24 -9.30
CA GLU A 162 3.18 -2.39 -10.42
C GLU A 162 3.76 -3.21 -11.58
N ASP A 163 5.03 -2.99 -11.91
CA ASP A 163 5.72 -3.65 -13.03
C ASP A 163 6.14 -5.10 -12.72
N ARG A 164 5.86 -5.64 -11.52
CA ARG A 164 6.16 -7.03 -11.20
C ARG A 164 5.38 -7.97 -12.13
N LEU A 165 6.04 -9.03 -12.62
CA LEU A 165 5.44 -10.04 -13.50
C LEU A 165 4.15 -10.65 -12.93
N THR A 166 4.10 -10.82 -11.61
CA THR A 166 2.93 -11.35 -10.93
C THR A 166 1.81 -10.33 -10.78
N GLY A 167 1.99 -9.08 -11.22
CA GLY A 167 1.06 -7.95 -11.13
C GLY A 167 0.84 -7.45 -9.70
N PRO A 168 0.25 -6.26 -9.52
CA PRO A 168 -0.20 -5.85 -8.19
C PRO A 168 -1.22 -6.86 -7.68
N TYR A 169 -0.99 -7.45 -6.50
CA TYR A 169 -1.92 -8.42 -5.94
C TYR A 169 -3.23 -7.75 -5.54
N PRO A 170 -4.40 -8.35 -5.87
CA PRO A 170 -5.66 -7.82 -5.40
C PRO A 170 -5.69 -7.87 -3.87
N VAL A 171 -6.05 -6.77 -3.24
CA VAL A 171 -6.16 -6.67 -1.78
C VAL A 171 -7.62 -6.43 -1.39
N ARG A 172 -8.05 -7.05 -0.31
CA ARG A 172 -9.33 -6.81 0.35
C ARG A 172 -9.09 -6.37 1.79
N ILE A 173 -9.68 -5.23 2.13
CA ILE A 173 -9.75 -4.77 3.52
C ILE A 173 -10.93 -5.50 4.18
N PRO A 174 -10.77 -6.06 5.39
CA PRO A 174 -11.88 -6.67 6.12
C PRO A 174 -13.05 -5.69 6.28
N ARG A 175 -14.28 -6.18 6.15
CA ARG A 175 -15.48 -5.32 6.27
C ARG A 175 -15.64 -4.65 7.64
N SER A 176 -14.98 -5.17 8.66
CA SER A 176 -14.94 -4.60 10.01
C SER A 176 -14.06 -3.35 10.11
N VAL A 177 -13.21 -3.10 9.12
CA VAL A 177 -12.25 -2.01 9.12
C VAL A 177 -12.76 -0.90 8.21
N ASN A 178 -13.11 0.24 8.81
CA ASN A 178 -13.51 1.44 8.09
C ASN A 178 -12.30 2.37 7.88
N LYS A 179 -12.37 3.22 6.85
CA LYS A 179 -11.39 4.29 6.66
C LYS A 179 -11.51 5.27 7.84
N PRO A 180 -10.43 5.49 8.63
CA PRO A 180 -10.48 6.44 9.73
C PRO A 180 -10.67 7.86 9.18
N SER A 181 -11.46 8.66 9.91
CA SER A 181 -11.59 10.09 9.66
C SER A 181 -10.26 10.82 9.91
N THR A 182 -10.16 12.05 9.44
CA THR A 182 -8.96 12.89 9.65
C THR A 182 -8.66 13.11 11.13
N GLU A 183 -9.69 13.36 11.94
CA GLU A 183 -9.55 13.56 13.39
C GLU A 183 -9.10 12.26 14.08
N GLU A 184 -9.66 11.12 13.69
CA GLU A 184 -9.24 9.81 14.18
C GLU A 184 -7.79 9.50 13.78
N ARG A 185 -7.37 9.82 12.55
CA ARG A 185 -5.97 9.68 12.11
C ARG A 185 -5.04 10.48 13.01
N ALA A 186 -5.39 11.72 13.34
CA ALA A 186 -4.61 12.57 14.23
C ALA A 186 -4.49 11.97 15.64
N ALA A 187 -5.61 11.53 16.23
CA ALA A 187 -5.64 10.92 17.56
C ALA A 187 -4.83 9.61 17.61
N LEU A 188 -4.98 8.74 16.60
CA LEU A 188 -4.23 7.48 16.50
C LEU A 188 -2.73 7.73 16.35
N ARG A 189 -2.34 8.77 15.61
CA ARG A 189 -0.93 9.15 15.45
C ARG A 189 -0.31 9.57 16.78
N VAL A 190 -0.98 10.43 17.56
CA VAL A 190 -0.52 10.84 18.90
C VAL A 190 -0.44 9.64 19.85
N THR A 191 -1.35 8.69 19.72
CA THR A 191 -1.35 7.47 20.54
C THR A 191 -0.17 6.54 20.20
N ARG A 192 0.20 6.45 18.93
CA ARG A 192 1.18 5.46 18.44
C ARG A 192 2.61 6.00 18.33
N TYR A 193 2.74 7.28 18.06
CA TYR A 193 4.01 7.97 17.86
C TYR A 193 4.12 9.11 18.87
N ASN A 194 5.27 9.20 19.54
CA ASN A 194 5.52 10.32 20.44
C ASN A 194 5.53 11.63 19.64
N PRO A 195 4.91 12.71 20.15
CA PRO A 195 5.00 14.01 19.52
C PRO A 195 6.48 14.42 19.50
N MET A 196 7.03 14.61 18.30
CA MET A 196 8.35 15.21 18.12
C MET A 196 8.18 16.71 17.91
N ASP A 197 9.09 17.52 18.47
CA ASP A 197 9.05 18.99 18.34
C ASP A 197 9.11 19.46 16.86
N GLU A 198 9.64 18.62 15.98
CA GLU A 198 9.80 18.87 14.56
C GLU A 198 8.60 18.45 13.69
N THR A 199 7.48 18.08 14.29
CA THR A 199 6.33 17.55 13.53
C THR A 199 5.59 18.67 12.80
N ILE A 200 5.43 18.55 11.47
CA ILE A 200 4.64 19.50 10.67
C ILE A 200 3.17 19.49 11.15
N PRO A 201 2.59 20.66 11.50
CA PRO A 201 1.19 20.77 11.93
C PRO A 201 0.21 20.25 10.88
N GLU A 202 -0.89 19.66 11.33
CA GLU A 202 -1.92 19.06 10.45
C GLU A 202 -2.55 20.05 9.48
N ALA A 203 -2.73 21.29 9.90
CA ALA A 203 -3.19 22.36 9.02
C ALA A 203 -2.28 22.49 7.78
N ASN A 204 -0.97 22.36 7.90
CA ASN A 204 -0.07 22.59 6.76
C ASN A 204 -0.15 21.47 5.70
N ILE A 205 -0.51 20.25 6.09
CA ILE A 205 -0.62 19.11 5.18
C ILE A 205 -1.99 19.08 4.49
N LEU A 206 -3.04 19.55 5.18
CA LEU A 206 -4.42 19.50 4.68
C LEU A 206 -4.88 20.83 4.05
N SER A 207 -4.35 21.98 4.50
CA SER A 207 -4.74 23.32 4.02
C SER A 207 -4.22 23.67 2.63
N ALA A 208 -3.61 22.71 1.91
CA ALA A 208 -3.25 22.91 0.51
C ALA A 208 -4.47 23.06 -0.43
N GLU A 209 -5.70 23.17 0.10
CA GLU A 209 -6.96 23.47 -0.58
C GLU A 209 -6.89 24.65 -1.59
N GLY A 210 -5.96 25.60 -1.45
CA GLY A 210 -5.96 26.85 -2.22
C GLY A 210 -4.87 27.08 -3.27
N GLY A 211 -3.92 26.16 -3.47
CA GLY A 211 -2.82 26.40 -4.40
C GLY A 211 -2.38 25.10 -5.06
N PHE A 212 -2.64 24.97 -6.37
CA PHE A 212 -1.88 24.03 -7.17
C PHE A 212 -0.40 24.36 -6.96
N PRO A 213 0.45 23.44 -6.46
CA PRO A 213 1.88 23.66 -6.56
C PRO A 213 2.15 23.86 -8.04
N THR A 214 2.70 25.02 -8.40
CA THR A 214 3.24 25.28 -9.74
C THR A 214 4.04 24.05 -10.10
N VAL A 215 3.51 23.29 -11.06
CA VAL A 215 4.06 22.04 -11.54
C VAL A 215 5.55 22.26 -11.74
N ILE A 216 6.39 21.59 -10.95
CA ILE A 216 7.81 21.47 -11.29
C ILE A 216 7.80 20.71 -12.62
N ALA A 217 7.98 21.45 -13.71
CA ALA A 217 7.99 20.95 -15.07
C ALA A 217 9.11 19.92 -15.19
N GLY A 218 8.77 18.63 -15.11
CA GLY A 218 9.77 17.56 -15.22
C GLY A 218 9.35 16.20 -14.68
N LEU A 219 8.36 16.12 -13.79
CA LEU A 219 7.88 14.81 -13.30
C LEU A 219 7.00 14.13 -14.37
N PRO A 220 7.36 12.91 -14.84
CA PRO A 220 6.51 12.16 -15.75
C PRO A 220 5.20 11.87 -15.02
N ARG A 221 4.09 12.42 -15.54
CA ARG A 221 2.77 12.00 -15.07
C ARG A 221 2.67 10.49 -15.28
N PRO A 222 2.14 9.71 -14.33
CA PRO A 222 1.82 8.32 -14.59
C PRO A 222 0.93 8.30 -15.82
N VAL A 223 1.48 7.82 -16.93
CA VAL A 223 0.74 7.68 -18.18
C VAL A 223 -0.32 6.65 -17.86
N ASP A 224 -1.59 7.06 -17.93
CA ASP A 224 -2.70 6.16 -17.71
C ASP A 224 -2.67 5.11 -18.83
N LYS A 225 -1.96 4.00 -18.60
CA LYS A 225 -1.73 2.92 -19.57
C LYS A 225 -3.06 2.32 -20.04
N ARG A 226 -4.17 2.58 -19.33
CA ARG A 226 -5.53 2.18 -19.72
C ARG A 226 -6.13 3.01 -20.85
N LEU A 227 -5.59 4.20 -21.14
CA LEU A 227 -6.02 5.04 -22.27
C LEU A 227 -5.24 4.75 -23.56
N LEU A 228 -4.14 4.00 -23.47
CA LEU A 228 -3.44 3.48 -24.63
C LEU A 228 -4.17 2.22 -25.09
N GLY A 229 -5.25 2.42 -25.84
CA GLY A 229 -5.90 1.34 -26.59
C GLY A 229 -4.87 0.57 -27.45
N PRO A 230 -5.18 -0.67 -27.84
CA PRO A 230 -4.27 -1.49 -28.62
C PRO A 230 -3.83 -0.73 -29.87
N GLN A 231 -2.53 -0.42 -29.95
CA GLN A 231 -1.89 0.10 -31.16
C GLN A 231 -2.03 -0.98 -32.24
N VAL A 232 -3.05 -0.83 -33.09
CA VAL A 232 -3.21 -1.63 -34.29
C VAL A 232 -2.10 -1.17 -35.23
N ASN A 233 -0.97 -1.89 -35.20
CA ASN A 233 0.10 -1.70 -36.16
C ASN A 233 -0.47 -2.04 -37.55
N GLY A 234 -0.89 -1.00 -38.27
CA GLY A 234 -1.24 -1.09 -39.68
C GLY A 234 0.01 -1.49 -40.46
N GLY A 235 0.15 -2.79 -40.72
CA GLY A 235 1.14 -3.31 -41.65
C GLY A 235 0.84 -2.80 -43.04
N THR A 236 1.57 -1.78 -43.48
CA THR A 236 1.64 -1.39 -44.88
C THR A 236 2.35 -2.51 -45.64
N SER A 237 1.58 -3.36 -46.30
CA SER A 237 2.11 -4.28 -47.31
C SER A 237 2.44 -3.46 -48.56
N ALA A 238 3.68 -3.58 -49.03
CA ALA A 238 4.14 -3.11 -50.33
C ALA A 238 3.99 -4.24 -51.36
#